data_AF-A0A7X9KZQ5-F1
#
_entry.id   AF-A0A7X9KZQ5-F1
#
_cell.length_a   1.000
_cell.length_b   1.000
_cell.length_c   1.000
_cell.angle_alpha   90.00
_cell.angle_beta   90.00
_cell.angle_gamma   90.00
#
_symmetry.space_group_name_H-M   'P 1'
#
loop_
_entity.id
_entity.type
_entity.pdbx_description
1 polymer ?
#
loop_
_entity_poly.entity_id
_entity_poly.type
_entity_poly.pdbx_seq_one_letter_code
_entity_poly.pdbx_strand_id
1 'polypeptide(L)'
;MPSRNLEEQKRELNGIVYFDRGRVKGKDGQEYDRFAIQTHFVQVGENQVDLVEKYIRPLYKEGDSYAFGAKVMAMCVKSVRKIEEVKPGFWANLLWRFAGINHTGVGMHEPHKLQLVVDMVGLPRMLLAAVLSAITKPFGIKGVFYKVCGQGVGGIDGFYFRSSFEEYKKLALINPPNAQELCDDLLAKTNIPVVLMDANDIQRDQLAKSKGFPLTDEQIQDALIDNPSGQGDELTPFILIRPVRGE
;
A
#
# COMPACT_ATOMS: atom_id res chain seq x y z
N MET A 1 -11.90 -12.20 -3.79
CA MET A 1 -10.90 -13.17 -3.31
C MET A 1 -11.31 -13.58 -1.89
N PRO A 2 -11.04 -14.80 -1.44
CA PRO A 2 -11.29 -15.16 -0.05
C PRO A 2 -10.47 -14.24 0.87
N SER A 3 -11.06 -13.88 2.01
CA SER A 3 -10.38 -13.05 3.02
C SER A 3 -9.15 -13.78 3.54
N ARG A 4 -8.08 -13.03 3.85
CA ARG A 4 -6.94 -13.61 4.58
C ARG A 4 -7.20 -13.76 6.08
N ASN A 5 -8.25 -13.15 6.63
CA ASN A 5 -8.57 -13.23 8.05
C ASN A 5 -9.26 -14.55 8.41
N LEU A 6 -8.48 -15.63 8.46
CA LEU A 6 -8.96 -16.95 8.83
C LEU A 6 -9.17 -17.05 10.34
N GLU A 7 -10.29 -17.63 10.79
CA GLU A 7 -10.63 -17.73 12.22
C GLU A 7 -9.61 -18.58 12.99
N GLU A 8 -9.05 -19.63 12.39
CA GLU A 8 -7.99 -20.44 13.00
C GLU A 8 -6.69 -19.67 13.25
N GLN A 9 -6.46 -18.57 12.53
CA GLN A 9 -5.31 -17.68 12.67
C GLN A 9 -5.58 -16.54 13.64
N LYS A 10 -6.84 -16.28 14.01
CA LYS A 10 -7.24 -15.16 14.85
C LYS A 10 -6.74 -15.34 16.28
N ARG A 11 -6.20 -14.26 16.83
CA ARG A 11 -5.68 -14.15 18.20
C ARG A 11 -6.12 -12.82 18.79
N GLU A 12 -6.09 -12.74 20.10
CA GLU A 12 -6.33 -11.50 20.83
C GLU A 12 -5.30 -11.37 21.94
N LEU A 13 -4.69 -10.19 22.06
CA LEU A 13 -3.79 -9.86 23.15
C LEU A 13 -3.94 -8.38 23.48
N ASN A 14 -4.07 -8.06 24.77
CA ASN A 14 -4.24 -6.69 25.26
C ASN A 14 -5.41 -5.93 24.59
N GLY A 15 -6.51 -6.65 24.26
CA GLY A 15 -7.68 -6.09 23.59
C GLY A 15 -7.49 -5.79 22.10
N ILE A 16 -6.36 -6.20 21.51
CA ILE A 16 -6.08 -6.08 20.09
C ILE A 16 -6.22 -7.44 19.41
N VAL A 17 -7.10 -7.50 18.41
CA VAL A 17 -7.26 -8.66 17.53
C VAL A 17 -6.17 -8.61 16.46
N TYR A 18 -5.50 -9.74 16.25
CA TYR A 18 -4.53 -9.91 15.18
C TYR A 18 -4.60 -11.33 14.62
N PHE A 19 -4.04 -11.53 13.44
CA PHE A 19 -4.02 -12.81 12.77
C PHE A 19 -2.58 -13.29 12.58
N ASP A 20 -2.31 -14.51 13.02
CA ASP A 20 -1.03 -15.17 12.81
C ASP A 20 -0.90 -15.61 11.34
N ARG A 21 0.02 -14.99 10.62
CA ARG A 21 0.30 -15.27 9.19
C ARG A 21 1.34 -16.36 9.00
N GLY A 22 1.69 -17.04 10.08
CA GLY A 22 2.68 -18.11 10.09
C GLY A 22 4.09 -17.60 9.84
N ARG A 23 5.01 -18.56 9.98
CA ARG A 23 6.43 -18.35 9.80
C ARG A 23 6.82 -18.44 8.32
N VAL A 24 7.68 -17.53 7.89
CA VAL A 24 8.34 -17.60 6.58
C VAL A 24 9.85 -17.63 6.75
N LYS A 25 10.52 -18.35 5.85
CA LYS A 25 11.97 -18.42 5.77
C LYS A 25 12.44 -17.64 4.55
N GLY A 26 13.27 -16.63 4.78
CA GLY A 26 13.92 -15.86 3.74
C GLY A 26 14.99 -16.66 3.00
N LYS A 27 15.46 -16.11 1.88
CA LYS A 27 16.47 -16.75 1.02
C LYS A 27 17.83 -16.86 1.70
N ASP A 28 18.10 -15.97 2.64
CA ASP A 28 19.27 -15.97 3.51
C ASP A 28 19.17 -17.00 4.66
N GLY A 29 18.04 -17.70 4.78
CA GLY A 29 17.76 -18.68 5.81
C GLY A 29 17.20 -18.10 7.10
N GLN A 30 17.07 -16.77 7.22
CA GLN A 30 16.46 -16.12 8.37
C GLN A 30 14.95 -16.37 8.38
N GLU A 31 14.38 -16.63 9.56
CA GLU A 31 12.95 -16.86 9.73
C GLU A 31 12.25 -15.67 10.39
N TYR A 32 10.97 -15.48 10.03
CA TYR A 32 10.13 -14.38 10.51
C TYR A 32 8.74 -14.88 10.88
N ASP A 33 8.30 -14.59 12.10
CA ASP A 33 6.90 -14.69 12.49
C ASP A 33 6.20 -13.37 12.15
N ARG A 34 4.95 -13.45 11.67
CA ARG A 34 4.26 -12.29 11.08
C ARG A 34 2.83 -12.21 11.59
N PHE A 35 2.47 -11.03 12.08
CA PHE A 35 1.16 -10.82 12.70
C PHE A 35 0.45 -9.67 11.99
N ALA A 36 -0.68 -9.98 11.37
CA ALA A 36 -1.53 -8.99 10.71
C ALA A 36 -2.49 -8.39 11.74
N ILE A 37 -2.30 -7.12 12.08
CA ILE A 37 -2.99 -6.48 13.20
C ILE A 37 -4.26 -5.84 12.70
N GLN A 38 -5.40 -6.27 13.24
CA GLN A 38 -6.70 -5.75 12.83
C GLN A 38 -6.93 -4.36 13.43
N THR A 39 -7.34 -3.43 12.58
CA THR A 39 -7.72 -2.07 12.97
C THR A 39 -9.19 -1.84 12.69
N HIS A 40 -9.68 -0.69 13.16
CA HIS A 40 -10.87 -0.10 12.57
C HIS A 40 -10.55 0.42 11.15
N PHE A 41 -11.57 0.82 10.40
CA PHE A 41 -11.35 1.58 9.17
C PHE A 41 -10.81 2.97 9.52
N VAL A 42 -9.54 3.20 9.24
CA VAL A 42 -8.85 4.46 9.54
C VAL A 42 -9.37 5.58 8.63
N GLN A 43 -9.79 6.66 9.25
CA GLN A 43 -10.36 7.84 8.61
C GLN A 43 -9.29 8.84 8.17
N VAL A 44 -9.67 9.75 7.27
CA VAL A 44 -8.78 10.79 6.76
C VAL A 44 -8.36 11.72 7.91
N GLY A 45 -7.06 11.90 8.11
CA GLY A 45 -6.50 12.82 9.08
C GLY A 45 -6.33 12.25 10.49
N GLU A 46 -6.56 10.95 10.71
CA GLU A 46 -6.16 10.30 11.96
C GLU A 46 -4.63 10.34 12.13
N ASN A 47 -4.19 10.39 13.39
CA ASN A 47 -2.78 10.54 13.71
C ASN A 47 -2.06 9.19 13.64
N GLN A 48 -1.00 9.11 12.83
CA GLN A 48 -0.25 7.87 12.65
C GLN A 48 0.45 7.36 13.93
N VAL A 49 0.83 8.23 14.86
CA VAL A 49 1.47 7.84 16.13
C VAL A 49 0.43 7.20 17.05
N ASP A 50 -0.76 7.80 17.16
CA ASP A 50 -1.85 7.26 17.99
C ASP A 50 -2.28 5.87 17.49
N LEU A 51 -2.28 5.65 16.17
CA LEU A 51 -2.55 4.33 15.59
C LEU A 51 -1.48 3.31 15.98
N VAL A 52 -0.19 3.69 15.97
CA VAL A 52 0.91 2.80 16.37
C VAL A 52 0.84 2.47 17.87
N GLU A 53 0.61 3.48 18.72
CA GLU A 53 0.45 3.27 20.16
C GLU A 53 -0.78 2.42 20.50
N LYS A 54 -1.85 2.54 19.73
CA LYS A 54 -3.07 1.76 19.92
C LYS A 54 -2.93 0.32 19.44
N TYR A 55 -2.39 0.10 18.25
CA TYR A 55 -2.47 -1.20 17.56
C TYR A 55 -1.16 -1.99 17.58
N ILE A 56 0.00 -1.32 17.46
CA ILE A 56 1.30 -2.00 17.40
C ILE A 56 1.87 -2.21 18.81
N ARG A 57 1.93 -1.14 19.62
CA ARG A 57 2.56 -1.14 20.95
C ARG A 57 2.11 -2.31 21.83
N PRO A 58 0.82 -2.69 21.90
CA PRO A 58 0.39 -3.76 22.80
C PRO A 58 0.89 -5.16 22.40
N LEU A 59 1.35 -5.34 21.15
CA LEU A 59 1.82 -6.61 20.60
C LEU A 59 3.34 -6.66 20.36
N TYR A 60 3.97 -5.48 20.37
CA TYR A 60 5.38 -5.27 20.12
C TYR A 60 6.26 -5.95 21.17
N LYS A 61 7.34 -6.59 20.70
CA LYS A 61 8.46 -7.07 21.50
C LYS A 61 9.75 -6.46 20.99
N GLU A 62 10.74 -6.33 21.88
CA GLU A 62 12.05 -5.84 21.50
C GLU A 62 12.67 -6.69 20.39
N GLY A 63 13.17 -6.02 19.34
CA GLY A 63 13.66 -6.67 18.12
C GLY A 63 12.61 -6.82 17.02
N ASP A 64 11.33 -6.58 17.30
CA ASP A 64 10.31 -6.50 16.26
C ASP A 64 10.49 -5.23 15.41
N SER A 65 9.94 -5.28 14.20
CA SER A 65 9.66 -4.13 13.34
C SER A 65 8.26 -4.26 12.78
N TYR A 66 7.74 -3.24 12.10
CA TYR A 66 6.43 -3.37 11.44
C TYR A 66 6.37 -2.74 10.06
N ALA A 67 5.54 -3.32 9.20
CA ALA A 67 5.13 -2.71 7.95
C ALA A 67 3.85 -1.90 8.15
N PHE A 68 3.83 -0.69 7.59
CA PHE A 68 2.68 0.21 7.52
C PHE A 68 2.20 0.26 6.07
N GLY A 69 0.93 -0.07 5.81
CA GLY A 69 0.32 0.04 4.49
C GLY A 69 0.21 1.50 3.99
N ALA A 70 0.71 1.75 2.78
CA ALA A 70 0.76 3.07 2.14
C ALA A 70 -0.62 3.74 2.02
N LYS A 71 -1.67 2.96 1.74
CA LYS A 71 -3.06 3.43 1.70
C LYS A 71 -3.47 4.11 3.01
N VAL A 72 -3.24 3.46 4.15
CA VAL A 72 -3.62 4.01 5.46
C VAL A 72 -2.73 5.19 5.82
N MET A 73 -1.45 5.15 5.48
CA MET A 73 -0.57 6.31 5.65
C MET A 73 -1.09 7.53 4.86
N ALA A 74 -1.51 7.34 3.60
CA ALA A 74 -2.09 8.40 2.78
C ALA A 74 -3.35 9.00 3.41
N MET A 75 -4.19 8.17 4.06
CA MET A 75 -5.34 8.66 4.84
C MET A 75 -4.88 9.54 6.02
N CYS A 76 -3.89 9.09 6.79
CA CYS A 76 -3.39 9.82 7.96
C CYS A 76 -2.85 11.21 7.59
N VAL A 77 -2.02 11.28 6.55
CA VAL A 77 -1.38 12.54 6.12
C VAL A 77 -2.24 13.37 5.15
N LYS A 78 -3.50 12.98 4.96
CA LYS A 78 -4.45 13.64 4.05
C LYS A 78 -3.95 13.73 2.60
N SER A 79 -3.14 12.75 2.17
CA SER A 79 -2.72 12.56 0.78
C SER A 79 -3.81 11.85 -0.03
N VAL A 80 -4.97 12.50 -0.09
CA VAL A 80 -6.17 11.99 -0.77
C VAL A 80 -6.74 13.04 -1.72
N ARG A 81 -7.56 12.59 -2.67
CA ARG A 81 -8.38 13.43 -3.55
C ARG A 81 -9.80 12.91 -3.55
N LYS A 82 -10.77 13.80 -3.38
CA LYS A 82 -12.18 13.42 -3.49
C LYS A 82 -12.60 13.43 -4.96
N ILE A 83 -13.54 12.56 -5.31
CA ILE A 83 -14.04 12.45 -6.68
C ILE A 83 -14.64 13.78 -7.18
N GLU A 84 -15.25 14.55 -6.29
CA GLU A 84 -15.82 15.88 -6.58
C GLU A 84 -14.76 16.96 -6.92
N GLU A 85 -13.53 16.77 -6.46
CA GLU A 85 -12.40 17.68 -6.73
C GLU A 85 -11.75 17.37 -8.09
N VAL A 86 -11.94 16.15 -8.60
CA VAL A 86 -11.34 15.66 -9.83
C VAL A 86 -12.35 15.83 -10.95
N LYS A 87 -12.04 16.68 -11.93
CA LYS A 87 -12.93 16.97 -13.07
C LYS A 87 -12.33 16.41 -14.36
N PRO A 88 -12.74 15.22 -14.82
CA PRO A 88 -12.18 14.64 -16.03
C PRO A 88 -12.37 15.54 -17.25
N GLY A 89 -11.27 15.93 -17.88
CA GLY A 89 -11.26 16.65 -19.15
C GLY A 89 -11.53 15.73 -20.34
N PHE A 90 -11.49 16.31 -21.56
CA PHE A 90 -11.73 15.58 -22.80
C PHE A 90 -10.85 14.32 -22.93
N TRP A 91 -9.54 14.47 -22.73
CA TRP A 91 -8.59 13.37 -22.88
C TRP A 91 -8.79 12.26 -21.84
N ALA A 92 -9.06 12.64 -20.59
CA ALA A 92 -9.36 11.67 -19.54
C ALA A 92 -10.61 10.85 -19.89
N ASN A 93 -11.69 11.51 -20.35
CA ASN A 93 -12.96 10.89 -20.77
C ASN A 93 -12.86 10.04 -22.04
N LEU A 94 -11.87 10.31 -22.90
CA LEU A 94 -11.63 9.54 -24.11
C LEU A 94 -10.75 8.31 -23.83
N LEU A 95 -9.63 8.51 -23.13
CA LEU A 95 -8.54 7.53 -23.08
C LEU A 95 -8.74 6.44 -22.02
N TRP A 96 -9.55 6.67 -20.98
CA TRP A 96 -9.76 5.69 -19.91
C TRP A 96 -10.26 4.34 -20.43
N ARG A 97 -11.05 4.34 -21.53
CA ARG A 97 -11.61 3.13 -22.15
C ARG A 97 -10.53 2.21 -22.71
N PHE A 98 -9.35 2.74 -23.04
CA PHE A 98 -8.22 1.99 -23.58
C PHE A 98 -7.28 1.47 -22.50
N ALA A 99 -7.43 1.93 -21.25
CA ALA A 99 -6.72 1.35 -20.12
C ALA A 99 -7.21 -0.08 -19.89
N GLY A 100 -6.26 -0.99 -19.66
CA GLY A 100 -6.58 -2.37 -19.34
C GLY A 100 -7.23 -2.50 -17.96
N ILE A 101 -8.23 -3.37 -17.87
CA ILE A 101 -8.74 -3.89 -16.59
C ILE A 101 -7.97 -5.17 -16.30
N ASN A 102 -7.41 -5.30 -15.11
CA ASN A 102 -6.74 -6.52 -14.67
C ASN A 102 -7.60 -7.23 -13.61
N HIS A 103 -7.31 -8.51 -13.35
CA HIS A 103 -8.04 -9.33 -12.38
C HIS A 103 -7.94 -8.81 -10.93
N THR A 104 -6.93 -8.00 -10.61
CA THR A 104 -6.70 -7.40 -9.28
C THR A 104 -7.26 -5.98 -9.12
N GLY A 105 -7.78 -5.35 -10.19
CA GLY A 105 -8.35 -4.01 -10.08
C GLY A 105 -8.64 -3.31 -11.41
N VAL A 106 -9.34 -2.18 -11.31
CA VAL A 106 -9.75 -1.35 -12.47
C VAL A 106 -8.56 -0.59 -13.08
N GLY A 107 -7.41 -0.51 -12.38
CA GLY A 107 -6.24 0.20 -12.88
C GLY A 107 -6.60 1.65 -13.25
N MET A 108 -6.21 2.08 -14.45
CA MET A 108 -6.54 3.40 -15.03
C MET A 108 -7.83 3.41 -15.86
N HIS A 109 -8.63 2.34 -15.80
CA HIS A 109 -9.92 2.23 -16.49
C HIS A 109 -11.03 2.99 -15.74
N GLU A 110 -10.75 4.23 -15.37
CA GLU A 110 -11.64 5.15 -14.66
C GLU A 110 -11.24 6.58 -15.05
N PRO A 111 -12.13 7.39 -15.65
CA PRO A 111 -11.79 8.75 -16.10
C PRO A 111 -11.23 9.64 -14.99
N HIS A 112 -11.72 9.53 -13.75
CA HIS A 112 -11.19 10.33 -12.64
C HIS A 112 -9.75 9.96 -12.30
N LYS A 113 -9.38 8.67 -12.38
CA LYS A 113 -7.97 8.26 -12.19
C LYS A 113 -7.07 8.80 -13.28
N LEU A 114 -7.51 8.75 -14.54
CA LEU A 114 -6.72 9.28 -15.64
C LEU A 114 -6.56 10.80 -15.54
N GLN A 115 -7.57 11.50 -15.03
CA GLN A 115 -7.46 12.93 -14.73
C GLN A 115 -6.44 13.19 -13.62
N LEU A 116 -6.41 12.40 -12.55
CA LEU A 116 -5.37 12.52 -11.52
C LEU A 116 -3.96 12.35 -12.10
N VAL A 117 -3.78 11.43 -13.06
CA VAL A 117 -2.49 11.31 -13.76
C VAL A 117 -2.15 12.62 -14.47
N VAL A 118 -3.10 13.21 -15.21
CA VAL A 118 -2.92 14.50 -15.87
C VAL A 118 -2.55 15.60 -14.87
N ASP A 119 -3.22 15.66 -13.73
CA ASP A 119 -2.99 16.67 -12.70
C ASP A 119 -1.60 16.51 -12.06
N MET A 120 -1.10 15.28 -11.95
CA MET A 120 0.22 14.98 -11.36
C MET A 120 1.38 15.19 -12.34
N VAL A 121 1.24 14.79 -13.60
CA VAL A 121 2.38 14.70 -14.54
C VAL A 121 2.25 15.62 -15.76
N GLY A 122 1.10 16.27 -15.91
CA GLY A 122 0.75 17.09 -17.06
C GLY A 122 0.21 16.28 -18.24
N LEU A 123 -0.68 16.92 -19.00
CA LEU A 123 -1.31 16.32 -20.19
C LEU A 123 -0.29 15.85 -21.25
N PRO A 124 0.74 16.62 -21.63
CA PRO A 124 1.68 16.18 -22.67
C PRO A 124 2.38 14.86 -22.33
N ARG A 125 2.78 14.70 -21.07
CA ARG A 125 3.46 13.48 -20.59
C ARG A 125 2.52 12.29 -20.51
N MET A 126 1.27 12.50 -20.06
CA MET A 126 0.24 11.45 -20.07
C MET A 126 -0.05 10.98 -21.50
N LEU A 127 -0.18 11.90 -22.47
CA LEU A 127 -0.42 11.54 -23.87
C LEU A 127 0.77 10.76 -24.47
N LEU A 128 2.00 11.20 -24.20
CA LEU A 128 3.20 10.47 -24.62
C LEU A 128 3.21 9.05 -24.04
N ALA A 129 2.87 8.90 -22.75
CA ALA A 129 2.78 7.59 -22.09
C ALA A 129 1.73 6.69 -22.74
N ALA A 130 0.58 7.24 -23.10
CA ALA A 130 -0.50 6.52 -23.78
C ALA A 130 -0.08 6.05 -25.19
N VAL A 131 0.52 6.94 -25.99
CA VAL A 131 1.01 6.63 -27.34
C VAL A 131 2.08 5.55 -27.31
N LEU A 132 3.10 5.71 -26.45
CA LEU A 132 4.17 4.72 -26.32
C LEU A 132 3.62 3.37 -25.86
N SER A 133 2.69 3.36 -24.90
CA SER A 133 2.04 2.11 -24.46
C SER A 133 1.25 1.42 -25.58
N ALA A 134 0.58 2.19 -26.45
CA ALA A 134 -0.14 1.64 -27.59
C ALA A 134 0.81 1.03 -28.63
N ILE A 135 1.94 1.69 -28.92
CA ILE A 135 2.96 1.19 -29.85
C ILE A 135 3.64 -0.07 -29.30
N THR A 136 3.93 -0.13 -28.01
CA THR A 136 4.71 -1.23 -27.44
C THR A 136 3.87 -2.47 -27.10
N LYS A 137 2.54 -2.31 -26.97
CA LYS A 137 1.62 -3.41 -26.60
C LYS A 137 1.64 -4.60 -27.57
N PRO A 138 1.65 -4.43 -28.91
CA PRO A 138 1.81 -5.54 -29.86
C PRO A 138 3.12 -6.32 -29.72
N PHE A 139 4.18 -5.69 -29.19
CA PHE A 139 5.47 -6.32 -28.95
C PHE A 139 5.57 -6.98 -27.57
N GLY A 140 4.47 -7.07 -26.82
CA GLY A 140 4.43 -7.71 -25.51
C GLY A 140 5.05 -6.91 -24.36
N ILE A 141 5.52 -5.68 -24.61
CA ILE A 141 6.15 -4.83 -23.57
C ILE A 141 5.04 -4.15 -22.75
N LYS A 142 4.96 -4.52 -21.46
CA LYS A 142 3.94 -4.04 -20.51
C LYS A 142 4.49 -2.96 -19.58
N GLY A 143 3.59 -2.15 -19.02
CA GLY A 143 3.92 -1.16 -17.98
C GLY A 143 4.57 0.14 -18.48
N VAL A 144 4.67 0.35 -19.80
CA VAL A 144 5.28 1.56 -20.38
C VAL A 144 4.59 2.84 -19.91
N PHE A 145 3.26 2.82 -19.75
CA PHE A 145 2.50 3.95 -19.24
C PHE A 145 3.05 4.45 -17.90
N TYR A 146 3.20 3.55 -16.93
CA TYR A 146 3.70 3.86 -15.60
C TYR A 146 5.18 4.27 -15.61
N LYS A 147 6.01 3.65 -16.48
CA LYS A 147 7.41 4.05 -16.64
C LYS A 147 7.56 5.49 -17.13
N VAL A 148 6.73 5.89 -18.11
CA VAL A 148 6.77 7.25 -18.67
C VAL A 148 6.17 8.25 -17.70
N CYS A 149 5.01 7.96 -17.09
CA CYS A 149 4.36 8.85 -16.13
C CYS A 149 5.17 9.01 -14.83
N GLY A 150 5.89 7.98 -14.40
CA GLY A 150 6.68 7.94 -13.17
C GLY A 150 6.02 7.13 -12.05
N GLN A 151 6.83 6.77 -11.05
CA GLN A 151 6.43 5.86 -9.96
C GLN A 151 5.22 6.33 -9.15
N GLY A 152 5.05 7.65 -8.96
CA GLY A 152 3.90 8.20 -8.24
C GLY A 152 2.54 7.84 -8.85
N VAL A 153 2.46 7.58 -10.16
CA VAL A 153 1.22 7.18 -10.83
C VAL A 153 0.86 5.72 -10.57
N GLY A 154 1.86 4.87 -10.30
CA GLY A 154 1.61 3.48 -9.90
C GLY A 154 0.92 3.37 -8.54
N GLY A 155 1.22 4.31 -7.63
CA GLY A 155 0.65 4.38 -6.28
C GLY A 155 -0.69 5.11 -6.17
N ILE A 156 -1.40 5.35 -7.27
CA ILE A 156 -2.76 5.90 -7.23
C ILE A 156 -3.73 4.74 -6.97
N ASP A 157 -4.40 4.78 -5.82
CA ASP A 157 -5.47 3.85 -5.49
C ASP A 157 -6.80 4.59 -5.21
N GLY A 158 -7.90 3.87 -5.08
CA GLY A 158 -9.23 4.43 -4.83
C GLY A 158 -10.06 4.62 -6.10
N PHE A 159 -11.10 5.47 -6.06
CA PHE A 159 -12.17 5.55 -7.08
C PHE A 159 -12.63 4.17 -7.56
N TYR A 160 -12.73 3.22 -6.63
CA TYR A 160 -12.91 1.82 -6.94
C TYR A 160 -14.35 1.42 -6.64
N PHE A 161 -15.22 1.45 -7.64
CA PHE A 161 -16.64 1.16 -7.47
C PHE A 161 -16.95 -0.23 -6.89
N ARG A 162 -16.03 -1.20 -7.02
CA ARG A 162 -16.14 -2.55 -6.44
C ARG A 162 -15.49 -2.68 -5.06
N SER A 163 -15.07 -1.58 -4.44
CA SER A 163 -14.54 -1.60 -3.08
C SER A 163 -15.64 -2.01 -2.10
N SER A 164 -15.26 -2.79 -1.08
CA SER A 164 -16.11 -3.07 0.09
C SER A 164 -16.38 -1.82 0.95
N PHE A 165 -15.56 -0.77 0.79
CA PHE A 165 -15.68 0.48 1.54
C PHE A 165 -16.22 1.60 0.65
N GLU A 166 -17.32 2.24 1.06
CA GLU A 166 -17.96 3.33 0.31
C GLU A 166 -17.01 4.54 0.14
N GLU A 167 -16.18 4.79 1.13
CA GLU A 167 -15.18 5.86 1.16
C GLU A 167 -14.19 5.72 0.00
N TYR A 168 -13.68 4.51 -0.25
CA TYR A 168 -12.73 4.25 -1.34
C TYR A 168 -13.37 4.25 -2.74
N LYS A 169 -14.70 4.30 -2.83
CA LYS A 169 -15.39 4.60 -4.10
C LYS A 169 -15.29 6.08 -4.45
N LYS A 170 -15.20 6.95 -3.44
CA LYS A 170 -15.24 8.42 -3.58
C LYS A 170 -13.92 9.11 -3.31
N LEU A 171 -12.93 8.39 -2.79
CA LEU A 171 -11.59 8.87 -2.52
C LEU A 171 -10.59 8.17 -3.43
N ALA A 172 -9.64 8.94 -3.94
CA ALA A 172 -8.36 8.44 -4.42
C ALA A 172 -7.28 8.70 -3.37
N LEU A 173 -6.40 7.74 -3.19
CA LEU A 173 -5.24 7.81 -2.32
C LEU A 173 -3.99 7.90 -3.19
N ILE A 174 -3.08 8.76 -2.78
CA ILE A 174 -1.82 8.98 -3.48
C ILE A 174 -0.70 8.74 -2.48
N ASN A 175 0.25 7.89 -2.85
CA ASN A 175 1.41 7.64 -2.00
C ASN A 175 2.09 8.96 -1.60
N PRO A 176 2.38 9.16 -0.30
CA PRO A 176 2.91 10.43 0.18
C PRO A 176 4.31 10.68 -0.38
N PRO A 177 4.63 11.90 -0.85
CA PRO A 177 5.92 12.21 -1.46
C PRO A 177 7.08 12.22 -0.46
N ASN A 178 6.78 12.34 0.83
CA ASN A 178 7.75 12.43 1.93
C ASN A 178 7.78 11.14 2.79
N ALA A 179 7.64 9.96 2.16
CA ALA A 179 7.62 8.67 2.85
C ALA A 179 8.78 8.46 3.84
N GLN A 180 10.00 8.87 3.48
CA GLN A 180 11.18 8.74 4.36
C GLN A 180 11.04 9.57 5.64
N GLU A 181 10.63 10.84 5.52
CA GLU A 181 10.40 11.73 6.65
C GLU A 181 9.32 11.16 7.59
N LEU A 182 8.25 10.62 7.02
CA LEU A 182 7.16 10.00 7.80
C LEU A 182 7.65 8.77 8.59
N CYS A 183 8.47 7.92 7.97
CA CYS A 183 9.05 6.76 8.66
C CYS A 183 10.01 7.18 9.78
N ASP A 184 10.86 8.18 9.54
CA ASP A 184 11.83 8.66 10.53
C ASP A 184 11.13 9.37 11.70
N ASP A 185 10.08 10.16 11.44
CA ASP A 185 9.25 10.80 12.47
C ASP A 185 8.51 9.76 13.33
N LEU A 186 7.95 8.72 12.71
CA LEU A 186 7.31 7.61 13.42
C LEU A 186 8.30 6.88 14.32
N LEU A 187 9.50 6.56 13.82
CA LEU A 187 10.55 5.95 14.63
C LEU A 187 10.93 6.87 15.81
N ALA A 188 11.12 8.17 15.58
CA ALA A 188 11.49 9.11 16.64
C ALA A 188 10.44 9.21 17.74
N LYS A 189 9.15 9.15 17.39
CA LYS A 189 8.03 9.29 18.34
C LYS A 189 7.65 7.99 19.04
N THR A 190 7.83 6.85 18.39
CA THR A 190 7.37 5.55 18.89
C THR A 190 8.52 4.64 19.32
N ASN A 191 9.75 4.92 18.88
CA ASN A 191 10.90 4.03 19.05
C ASN A 191 10.67 2.60 18.53
N ILE A 192 9.79 2.43 17.52
CA ILE A 192 9.57 1.16 16.82
C ILE A 192 10.00 1.32 15.35
N PRO A 193 10.88 0.46 14.82
CA PRO A 193 11.26 0.50 13.40
C PRO A 193 10.07 0.25 12.47
N VAL A 194 9.92 1.10 11.46
CA VAL A 194 8.81 1.05 10.50
C VAL A 194 9.29 1.01 9.06
N VAL A 195 8.63 0.20 8.24
CA VAL A 195 8.72 0.24 6.77
C VAL A 195 7.37 0.58 6.18
N LEU A 196 7.34 1.55 5.25
CA LEU A 196 6.13 1.93 4.52
C LEU A 196 6.05 1.12 3.23
N MET A 197 4.98 0.33 3.09
CA MET A 197 4.80 -0.63 1.99
C MET A 197 3.53 -0.33 1.21
N ASP A 198 3.67 -0.22 -0.11
CA ASP A 198 2.56 -0.30 -1.06
C ASP A 198 2.54 -1.71 -1.66
N ALA A 199 1.81 -2.60 -1.00
CA ALA A 199 1.79 -4.03 -1.32
C ALA A 199 0.41 -4.48 -1.79
N ASN A 200 0.42 -5.36 -2.77
CA ASN A 200 -0.72 -6.14 -3.26
C ASN A 200 -0.24 -7.55 -3.65
N ASP A 201 -1.14 -8.38 -4.18
CA ASP A 201 -0.79 -9.77 -4.53
C ASP A 201 0.15 -9.90 -5.75
N ILE A 202 0.49 -8.80 -6.45
CA ILE A 202 1.40 -8.77 -7.60
C ILE A 202 2.71 -8.04 -7.28
N GLN A 203 2.62 -6.89 -6.60
CA GLN A 203 3.74 -5.98 -6.33
C GLN A 203 3.84 -5.69 -4.83
N ARG A 204 5.06 -5.43 -4.36
CA ARG A 204 5.38 -5.13 -2.96
C ARG A 204 6.37 -3.98 -2.91
N ASP A 205 5.90 -2.81 -3.31
CA ASP A 205 6.74 -1.64 -3.48
C ASP A 205 7.06 -1.05 -2.09
N GLN A 206 8.34 -1.07 -1.73
CA GLN A 206 8.83 -0.42 -0.52
C GLN A 206 9.01 1.08 -0.80
N LEU A 207 8.21 1.92 -0.14
CA LEU A 207 8.26 3.37 -0.35
C LEU A 207 9.39 4.03 0.44
N ALA A 208 9.57 3.60 1.69
CA ALA A 208 10.65 4.04 2.58
C ALA A 208 10.73 3.12 3.81
N LYS A 209 11.82 3.21 4.56
CA LYS A 209 11.95 2.61 5.89
C LYS A 209 12.69 3.55 6.83
N SER A 210 12.36 3.49 8.12
CA SER A 210 12.95 4.36 9.12
C SER A 210 14.47 4.16 9.21
N LYS A 211 15.20 5.20 9.56
CA LYS A 211 16.66 5.14 9.72
C LYS A 211 17.07 4.02 10.68
N GLY A 212 18.05 3.22 10.27
CA GLY A 212 18.54 2.10 11.08
C GLY A 212 17.57 0.92 11.17
N PHE A 213 16.60 0.81 10.25
CA PHE A 213 15.70 -0.34 10.18
C PHE A 213 16.47 -1.68 10.24
N PRO A 214 16.04 -2.65 11.06
CA PRO A 214 16.85 -3.82 11.39
C PRO A 214 16.98 -4.84 10.26
N LEU A 215 16.13 -4.75 9.22
CA LEU A 215 16.13 -5.65 8.08
C LEU A 215 16.65 -4.96 6.81
N THR A 216 17.36 -5.73 5.99
CA THR A 216 17.70 -5.35 4.61
C THR A 216 16.45 -5.30 3.72
N ASP A 217 16.55 -4.69 2.54
CA ASP A 217 15.41 -4.60 1.62
C ASP A 217 14.99 -6.00 1.15
N GLU A 218 15.95 -6.88 0.89
CA GLU A 218 15.69 -8.28 0.53
C GLU A 218 14.95 -9.04 1.64
N GLN A 219 15.35 -8.84 2.89
CA GLN A 219 14.70 -9.47 4.05
C GLN A 219 13.27 -8.95 4.26
N ILE A 220 13.02 -7.66 4.03
CA ILE A 220 11.65 -7.09 4.06
C ILE A 220 10.79 -7.74 2.98
N GLN A 221 11.34 -7.87 1.76
CA GLN A 221 10.64 -8.51 0.64
C GLN A 221 10.32 -9.99 0.91
N ASP A 222 11.25 -10.71 1.52
CA ASP A 222 11.06 -12.11 1.91
C ASP A 222 10.03 -12.24 3.04
N ALA A 223 10.08 -11.38 4.06
CA ALA A 223 9.11 -11.37 5.16
C ALA A 223 7.69 -11.08 4.67
N LEU A 224 7.50 -10.27 3.62
CA LEU A 224 6.18 -9.87 3.12
C LEU A 224 5.76 -10.57 1.82
N ILE A 225 6.49 -11.63 1.42
CA ILE A 225 6.42 -12.25 0.08
C ILE A 225 5.01 -12.60 -0.40
N ASP A 226 4.16 -13.09 0.50
CA ASP A 226 2.81 -13.57 0.21
C ASP A 226 1.72 -12.52 0.47
N ASN A 227 2.06 -11.24 0.68
CA ASN A 227 1.13 -10.17 1.07
C ASN A 227 0.31 -10.50 2.34
N PRO A 228 0.94 -10.50 3.53
CA PRO A 228 0.27 -10.86 4.78
C PRO A 228 -0.86 -9.89 5.19
N SER A 229 -0.91 -8.69 4.62
CA SER A 229 -1.96 -7.69 4.85
C SER A 229 -3.29 -8.03 4.19
N GLY A 230 -3.29 -8.88 3.17
CA GLY A 230 -4.46 -9.09 2.32
C GLY A 230 -4.68 -7.96 1.32
N GLN A 231 -5.78 -8.04 0.58
CA GLN A 231 -6.09 -7.13 -0.55
C GLN A 231 -7.57 -6.70 -0.57
N GLY A 232 -8.39 -7.22 0.33
CA GLY A 232 -9.82 -6.96 0.43
C GLY A 232 -10.17 -6.06 1.61
N ASP A 233 -11.07 -6.56 2.45
CA ASP A 233 -11.64 -5.89 3.61
C ASP A 233 -11.08 -6.42 4.94
N GLU A 234 -9.87 -6.98 4.93
CA GLU A 234 -9.23 -7.55 6.12
C GLU A 234 -9.03 -6.53 7.24
N LEU A 235 -8.92 -5.24 6.90
CA LEU A 235 -8.62 -4.16 7.86
C LEU A 235 -7.33 -4.44 8.67
N THR A 236 -6.32 -5.03 8.02
CA THR A 236 -5.01 -5.31 8.64
C THR A 236 -3.89 -4.51 7.96
N PRO A 237 -3.88 -3.17 8.07
CA PRO A 237 -2.88 -2.32 7.41
C PRO A 237 -1.49 -2.40 8.04
N PHE A 238 -1.38 -3.07 9.19
CA PHE A 238 -0.15 -3.21 9.96
C PHE A 238 0.27 -4.67 10.03
N ILE A 239 1.54 -4.93 9.70
CA ILE A 239 2.15 -6.25 9.84
C ILE A 239 3.32 -6.14 10.79
N LEU A 240 3.20 -6.74 11.98
CA LEU A 240 4.34 -6.90 12.88
C LEU A 240 5.22 -8.02 12.34
N ILE A 241 6.52 -7.75 12.18
CA ILE A 241 7.54 -8.66 11.69
C ILE A 241 8.48 -8.96 12.85
N ARG A 242 8.51 -10.22 13.27
CA ARG A 242 9.34 -10.71 14.36
C ARG A 242 10.40 -11.67 13.83
N PRO A 243 11.67 -11.24 13.73
CA PRO A 243 12.76 -12.15 13.41
C PRO A 243 12.86 -13.26 14.47
N VAL A 244 12.94 -14.50 14.03
CA VAL A 244 13.17 -15.65 14.89
C VAL A 244 14.67 -15.72 15.14
N ARG A 245 15.10 -15.45 16.37
CA ARG A 245 16.48 -15.70 16.75
C ARG A 245 16.67 -17.21 16.86
N GLY A 246 17.69 -17.75 16.19
CA GLY A 246 18.15 -19.10 16.48
C GLY A 246 18.56 -19.14 17.95
N GLU A 247 18.04 -20.13 18.68
CA GLU A 247 18.59 -20.51 19.98
C GLU A 247 20.04 -20.99 19.85
#